data_AF-A0A7K2QKZ5-F1
#
_entry.id   AF-A0A7K2QKZ5-F1
#
_cell.length_a   1.000
_cell.length_b   1.000
_cell.length_c   1.000
_cell.angle_alpha   90.00
_cell.angle_beta   90.00
_cell.angle_gamma   90.00
#
_symmetry.space_group_name_H-M   'P 1'
#
loop_
_entity.id
_entity.type
_entity.pdbx_description
1 polymer ?
#
loop_
_entity_poly.entity_id
_entity_poly.type
_entity_poly.pdbx_seq_one_letter_code
_entity_poly.pdbx_strand_id
1 'polypeptide(L)'
;MLSRIAAAVVPVAGRLTVTSETAAGPGAGSILVANHTSLADPAVVIAALRRYRVEPVVMATAGLWRLPLLGAALRREGHIPVRRGTAR
;
A
#
# COMPACT_ATOMS: atom_id res chain seq x y z
N MET A 1 -10.59 -1.47 -0.19
CA MET A 1 -11.05 -0.42 0.76
C MET A 1 -9.90 0.51 1.11
N LEU A 2 -8.72 -0.05 1.43
CA LEU A 2 -7.53 0.70 1.83
C LEU A 2 -7.12 1.73 0.79
N SER A 3 -7.19 1.41 -0.50
CA SER A 3 -6.86 2.36 -1.56
C SER A 3 -7.84 3.53 -1.63
N ARG A 4 -9.14 3.28 -1.43
CA ARG A 4 -10.13 4.37 -1.34
C ARG A 4 -9.88 5.26 -0.12
N ILE A 5 -9.55 4.65 1.03
CA ILE A 5 -9.21 5.40 2.25
C ILE A 5 -7.95 6.23 2.04
N ALA A 6 -6.89 5.63 1.50
CA ALA A 6 -5.64 6.32 1.20
C ALA A 6 -5.87 7.53 0.28
N ALA A 7 -6.64 7.34 -0.79
CA ALA A 7 -6.98 8.44 -1.71
C ALA A 7 -7.85 9.54 -1.08
N ALA A 8 -8.64 9.23 -0.05
CA ALA A 8 -9.44 10.21 0.67
C ALA A 8 -8.64 10.96 1.75
N VAL A 9 -7.73 10.27 2.44
CA VAL A 9 -6.99 10.82 3.59
C VAL A 9 -5.75 11.59 3.14
N VAL A 10 -5.02 11.12 2.12
CA VAL A 10 -3.77 11.76 1.68
C VAL A 10 -3.96 13.24 1.28
N PRO A 11 -5.02 13.64 0.54
CA PRO A 11 -5.26 15.04 0.21
C PRO A 11 -5.49 15.96 1.41
N VAL A 12 -5.97 15.42 2.54
CA VAL A 12 -6.17 16.19 3.78
C VAL A 12 -4.82 16.56 4.41
N ALA A 13 -3.80 15.72 4.22
CA ALA A 13 -2.46 15.94 4.73
C ALA A 13 -1.57 16.80 3.81
N GLY A 14 -2.01 17.06 2.56
CA GLY A 14 -1.29 17.90 1.62
C GLY A 14 -1.49 17.52 0.15
N ARG A 15 -0.73 18.15 -0.75
CA ARG A 15 -0.78 17.89 -2.19
C ARG A 15 0.13 16.72 -2.56
N LEU A 16 -0.46 15.65 -3.11
CA LEU A 16 0.30 14.57 -3.73
C LEU A 16 0.61 14.90 -5.20
N THR A 17 1.90 14.92 -5.55
CA THR A 17 2.36 14.97 -6.95
C THR A 17 2.98 13.62 -7.29
N VAL A 18 2.61 13.06 -8.44
CA VAL A 18 3.09 11.75 -8.89
C VAL A 18 3.67 11.92 -10.28
N THR A 19 4.91 11.51 -10.46
CA THR A 19 5.63 11.49 -11.73
C THR A 19 5.99 10.05 -12.08
N SER A 20 6.08 9.76 -13.38
CA SER A 20 6.56 8.47 -13.86
C SER A 20 7.18 8.66 -15.24
N GLU A 21 8.23 7.90 -15.51
CA GLU A 21 8.82 7.78 -16.84
C GLU A 21 7.92 6.95 -17.78
N THR A 22 7.03 6.11 -17.22
CA THR A 22 6.10 5.28 -17.97
C THR A 22 4.68 5.85 -17.86
N ALA A 23 4.12 6.30 -18.99
CA ALA A 23 2.78 6.86 -19.02
C ALA A 23 1.70 5.91 -18.48
N ALA A 24 1.86 4.60 -18.70
CA ALA A 24 0.92 3.57 -18.26
C ALA A 24 1.08 3.15 -16.79
N GLY A 25 2.13 3.59 -16.08
CA GLY A 25 2.48 3.09 -14.75
C GLY A 25 3.11 1.68 -14.76
N PRO A 26 3.17 1.00 -13.60
CA PRO A 26 3.79 -0.31 -13.47
C PRO A 26 3.08 -1.40 -14.29
N GLY A 27 3.85 -2.28 -14.93
CA GLY A 27 3.30 -3.43 -15.67
C GLY A 27 2.66 -4.49 -14.76
N ALA A 28 1.81 -5.34 -15.33
CA ALA A 28 1.22 -6.47 -14.60
C ALA A 28 2.31 -7.43 -14.06
N GLY A 29 2.10 -7.97 -12.86
CA GLY A 29 3.06 -8.87 -12.20
C GLY A 29 4.31 -8.18 -11.63
N SER A 30 4.35 -6.84 -11.60
CA SER A 30 5.48 -6.10 -11.03
C SER A 30 5.49 -6.16 -9.49
N ILE A 31 6.69 -6.23 -8.91
CA ILE A 31 6.92 -5.96 -7.49
C ILE A 31 7.41 -4.52 -7.36
N LEU A 32 6.66 -3.69 -6.65
CA LEU A 32 7.04 -2.31 -6.39
C LEU A 32 7.80 -2.21 -5.07
N VAL A 33 8.97 -1.57 -5.11
CA VAL A 33 9.79 -1.30 -3.93
C VAL A 33 9.88 0.20 -3.75
N ALA A 34 9.44 0.69 -2.60
CA ALA A 34 9.49 2.10 -2.25
C ALA A 34 10.41 2.29 -1.02
N ASN A 35 11.16 3.39 -1.02
CA ASN A 35 11.82 3.85 0.20
C ASN A 35 10.77 4.15 1.27
N HIS A 36 11.12 3.93 2.53
CA HIS A 36 10.20 4.08 3.65
C HIS A 36 10.86 4.91 4.76
N THR A 37 10.40 6.14 4.94
CA THR A 37 10.92 7.13 5.90
C THR A 37 9.85 7.60 6.90
N SER A 38 8.58 7.27 6.68
CA SER A 38 7.44 7.67 7.53
C SER A 38 6.38 6.59 7.62
N LEU A 39 5.68 6.49 8.75
CA LEU A 39 4.50 5.61 8.89
C LEU A 39 3.38 5.91 7.89
N ALA A 40 3.39 7.09 7.27
CA ALA A 40 2.42 7.48 6.24
C ALA A 40 2.69 6.83 4.86
N ASP A 41 3.88 6.30 4.62
CA ASP A 41 4.31 5.87 3.28
C ASP A 41 3.37 4.85 2.63
N PRO A 42 2.82 3.83 3.33
CA PRO A 42 1.85 2.93 2.71
C PRO A 42 0.64 3.67 2.12
N ALA A 43 0.11 4.67 2.84
CA ALA A 43 -1.02 5.47 2.35
C ALA A 43 -0.61 6.32 1.13
N VAL A 44 0.56 6.95 1.17
CA VAL A 44 1.08 7.78 0.07
C VAL A 44 1.32 6.93 -1.19
N VAL A 45 1.98 5.78 -1.05
CA VAL A 45 2.29 4.87 -2.17
C VAL A 45 1.01 4.29 -2.78
N ILE A 46 0.07 3.83 -1.95
CA ILE A 46 -1.22 3.34 -2.44
C ILE A 46 -1.98 4.46 -3.17
N ALA A 47 -2.04 5.67 -2.61
CA ALA A 47 -2.72 6.79 -3.26
C ALA A 47 -2.06 7.19 -4.60
N ALA A 48 -0.73 7.09 -4.71
CA ALA A 48 -0.02 7.32 -5.95
C ALA A 48 -0.36 6.27 -7.01
N LEU A 49 -0.37 4.98 -6.65
CA LEU A 49 -0.69 3.87 -7.55
C LEU A 49 -2.12 3.92 -8.08
N ARG A 50 -3.07 4.44 -7.30
CA ARG A 50 -4.44 4.65 -7.78
C ARG A 50 -4.55 5.64 -8.93
N ARG A 51 -3.59 6.56 -9.11
CA ARG A 51 -3.58 7.44 -10.29
C ARG A 51 -3.36 6.67 -11.59
N TYR A 52 -2.75 5.50 -11.48
CA TYR A 52 -2.57 4.53 -12.56
C TYR A 52 -3.61 3.40 -12.54
N ARG A 53 -4.68 3.54 -11.72
CA ARG A 53 -5.71 2.51 -11.51
C ARG A 53 -5.14 1.17 -11.03
N VAL A 54 -3.99 1.20 -10.35
CA VAL A 54 -3.37 0.03 -9.74
C VAL A 54 -3.84 -0.10 -8.30
N GLU A 55 -4.33 -1.28 -7.96
CA GLU A 55 -4.75 -1.67 -6.61
C GLU A 55 -3.72 -2.71 -6.10
N PRO A 56 -2.71 -2.30 -5.31
CA PRO A 56 -1.58 -3.17 -4.96
C PRO A 56 -1.93 -4.17 -3.86
N VAL A 57 -1.22 -5.31 -3.87
CA VAL A 57 -1.17 -6.24 -2.74
C VAL A 57 0.02 -5.86 -1.85
N VAL A 58 -0.26 -5.33 -0.65
CA VAL A 58 0.77 -4.93 0.31
C VAL A 58 1.27 -6.13 1.11
N MET A 59 2.60 -6.21 1.26
CA MET A 59 3.26 -7.08 2.22
C MET A 59 3.55 -6.28 3.50
N ALA A 60 3.04 -6.73 4.65
CA ALA A 60 3.24 -6.01 5.91
C ALA A 60 3.42 -6.98 7.09
N THR A 61 3.96 -6.48 8.21
CA THR A 61 4.21 -7.33 9.39
C THR A 61 2.93 -8.03 9.85
N ALA A 62 3.02 -9.34 10.10
CA ALA A 62 1.89 -10.19 10.45
C ALA A 62 1.14 -9.72 11.72
N GLY A 63 1.79 -8.93 12.58
CA GLY A 63 1.16 -8.31 13.75
C GLY A 63 -0.06 -7.45 13.40
N LEU A 64 -0.09 -6.80 12.22
CA LEU A 64 -1.22 -5.95 11.80
C LEU A 64 -2.52 -6.74 11.62
N TRP A 65 -2.44 -8.04 11.32
CA TRP A 65 -3.60 -8.92 11.16
C TRP A 65 -4.33 -9.22 12.47
N ARG A 66 -3.70 -8.92 13.62
CA ARG A 66 -4.29 -9.06 14.95
C ARG A 66 -5.12 -7.85 15.37
N LEU A 67 -4.97 -6.72 14.68
CA LEU A 67 -5.71 -5.50 15.01
C LEU A 67 -7.18 -5.64 14.56
N PRO A 68 -8.15 -5.30 15.42
CA PRO A 68 -9.55 -5.34 15.05
C PRO A 68 -9.82 -4.37 13.89
N LEU A 69 -10.77 -4.73 13.03
CA LEU A 69 -11.12 -4.03 11.78
C LEU A 69 -10.01 -4.00 10.72
N LEU A 70 -8.82 -3.49 11.06
CA LEU A 70 -7.68 -3.44 10.14
C LEU A 70 -7.30 -4.84 9.68
N GLY A 71 -7.16 -5.80 10.60
CA GLY A 71 -6.85 -7.18 10.24
C GLY A 71 -7.94 -7.83 9.38
N ALA A 72 -9.22 -7.49 9.59
CA ALA A 72 -10.31 -7.99 8.75
C ALA A 72 -10.25 -7.38 7.34
N ALA A 73 -9.99 -6.08 7.22
CA ALA A 73 -9.79 -5.40 5.95
C ALA A 73 -8.59 -5.97 5.18
N LEU A 74 -7.45 -6.16 5.86
CA LEU A 74 -6.23 -6.72 5.27
C LEU A 74 -6.46 -8.13 4.71
N ARG A 75 -7.18 -9.01 5.42
CA ARG A 75 -7.55 -10.35 4.94
C ARG A 75 -8.48 -10.29 3.74
N ARG A 76 -9.55 -9.49 3.83
CA ARG A 76 -10.55 -9.36 2.76
C ARG A 76 -9.94 -8.83 1.47
N GLU A 77 -8.93 -7.98 1.57
CA GLU A 77 -8.23 -7.38 0.41
C GLU A 77 -7.04 -8.20 -0.09
N GLY A 78 -6.80 -9.38 0.49
CA GLY A 78 -5.77 -10.31 0.00
C GLY A 78 -4.33 -9.86 0.25
N HIS A 79 -4.10 -8.97 1.22
CA HIS A 79 -2.76 -8.54 1.59
C HIS A 79 -1.95 -9.67 2.25
N ILE A 80 -0.61 -9.55 2.22
CA ILE A 80 0.29 -10.63 2.59
C ILE A 80 0.92 -10.34 3.97
N PRO A 81 0.65 -11.18 4.99
CA PRO A 81 1.31 -11.06 6.29
C PRO A 81 2.74 -11.63 6.25
N VAL A 82 3.72 -10.82 6.64
CA VAL A 82 5.14 -11.21 6.71
C VAL A 82 5.52 -11.55 8.15
N ARG A 83 6.03 -12.76 8.36
CA ARG A 83 6.59 -13.23 9.64
C ARG A 83 8.12 -13.23 9.57
N ARG A 84 8.75 -12.23 10.18
CA ARG A 84 10.22 -12.12 10.25
C ARG A 84 10.80 -13.01 11.36
N GLY A 85 12.05 -13.44 11.21
CA GLY A 85 12.75 -14.28 12.20
C GLY A 85 12.27 -15.72 12.28
N THR A 86 11.68 -16.24 11.19
CA THR A 86 11.12 -17.59 11.10
C THR A 86 11.96 -18.57 10.27
N ALA A 87 13.00 -18.07 9.59
CA ALA A 87 13.99 -18.92 8.94
C ALA A 87 14.78 -19.68 10.03
N ARG A 88 14.87 -21.00 9.87
CA ARG A 88 15.68 -21.89 10.68
C ARG A 88 16.83 -22.42 9.83
#